data_AF-A0A7J4QQ11-F1
#
_entry.id   AF-A0A7J4QQ11-F1
#
_cell.length_a   1.000
_cell.length_b   1.000
_cell.length_c   1.000
_cell.angle_alpha   90.00
_cell.angle_beta   90.00
_cell.angle_gamma   90.00
#
_symmetry.space_group_name_H-M   'P 1'
#
loop_
_entity.id
_entity.type
_entity.pdbx_description
1 polymer ?
#
loop_
_entity_poly.entity_id
_entity_poly.type
_entity_poly.pdbx_seq_one_letter_code
_entity_poly.pdbx_strand_id
1 'polypeptide(L)'
;IVLEKIPRELAKRVSEAISIPTIGIGAGPDCDGQVLVLHDLLGITMDFSPRFLRRYLNLAEDINTAITSYCDDVRTGDFPNDSESYTS
;
A
#
# COMPACT_ATOMS: atom_id res chain seq x y z
N ILE A 1 2.57 -20.31 8.39
CA ILE A 1 1.83 -19.57 9.44
C ILE A 1 2.21 -18.09 9.35
N VAL A 2 1.31 -17.16 9.65
CA VAL A 2 1.64 -15.72 9.71
C VAL A 2 2.09 -15.34 11.12
N LEU A 3 3.21 -14.61 11.21
CA LEU A 3 3.74 -14.04 12.43
C LEU A 3 3.60 -12.51 12.37
N GLU A 4 2.73 -11.96 13.21
CA GLU A 4 2.37 -10.54 13.20
C GLU A 4 2.81 -9.84 14.49
N LYS A 5 3.53 -8.72 14.35
CA LYS A 5 3.85 -7.81 15.46
C LYS A 5 4.55 -8.51 16.65
N ILE A 6 5.48 -9.40 16.36
CA ILE A 6 6.30 -10.08 17.37
C ILE A 6 7.77 -9.64 17.28
N PRO A 7 8.54 -9.70 18.39
CA PRO A 7 9.97 -9.38 18.36
C PRO A 7 10.72 -10.24 17.35
N ARG A 8 11.67 -9.63 16.62
CA ARG A 8 12.49 -10.30 15.59
C ARG A 8 13.11 -11.62 16.09
N GLU A 9 13.77 -11.59 17.25
CA GLU A 9 14.44 -12.78 17.79
C GLU A 9 13.45 -13.91 18.12
N LEU A 10 12.21 -13.57 18.50
CA LEU A 10 11.17 -14.57 18.72
C LEU A 10 10.68 -15.16 17.39
N ALA A 11 10.46 -14.31 16.38
CA ALA A 11 10.06 -14.77 15.05
C ALA A 11 11.08 -15.74 14.45
N LYS A 12 12.37 -15.40 14.54
CA LYS A 12 13.47 -16.26 14.12
C LYS A 12 13.41 -17.63 14.80
N ARG A 13 13.30 -17.66 16.13
CA ARG A 13 13.22 -18.92 16.90
C ARG A 13 12.01 -19.77 16.50
N VAL A 14 10.87 -19.14 16.19
CA VAL A 14 9.67 -19.83 15.72
C VAL A 14 9.89 -20.41 14.33
N SER A 15 10.42 -19.62 13.39
CA SER A 15 10.74 -20.09 12.02
C SER A 15 11.71 -21.27 12.03
N GLU A 16 12.73 -21.24 12.90
CA GLU A 16 13.71 -22.34 13.02
C GLU A 16 13.14 -23.59 13.70
N ALA A 17 12.07 -23.47 14.50
CA ALA A 17 11.52 -24.56 15.30
C ALA A 17 10.43 -25.38 14.59
N ILE A 18 9.85 -24.87 13.50
CA ILE A 18 8.75 -25.52 12.79
C ILE A 18 9.14 -25.86 11.36
N SER A 19 8.59 -26.95 10.81
CA SER A 19 8.92 -27.41 9.46
C SER A 19 8.15 -26.72 8.34
N ILE A 20 7.07 -26.00 8.67
CA ILE A 20 6.24 -25.29 7.69
C ILE A 20 6.71 -23.83 7.54
N PRO A 21 6.56 -23.23 6.35
CA PRO A 21 6.97 -21.84 6.14
C PRO A 21 6.29 -20.82 7.05
N THR A 22 7.03 -19.80 7.47
CA THR A 22 6.53 -18.62 8.19
C THR A 22 6.46 -17.40 7.27
N ILE A 23 5.42 -16.58 7.46
CA ILE A 23 5.23 -15.31 6.74
C ILE A 23 5.21 -14.18 7.77
N GLY A 24 6.12 -13.23 7.67
CA GLY A 24 6.25 -12.11 8.61
C GLY A 24 5.46 -10.87 8.20
N ILE A 25 4.85 -10.20 9.18
CA ILE A 25 4.41 -8.80 9.09
C ILE A 25 4.78 -8.08 10.39
N GLY A 26 5.80 -7.23 10.32
CA GLY A 26 6.39 -6.66 11.53
C GLY A 26 7.04 -7.70 12.46
N ALA A 27 7.51 -8.82 11.90
CA ALA A 27 8.19 -9.90 12.61
C ALA A 27 9.71 -9.98 12.30
N GLY A 28 10.23 -9.03 11.52
CA GLY A 28 11.64 -9.02 11.08
C GLY A 28 11.89 -9.91 9.86
N PRO A 29 13.15 -9.92 9.38
CA PRO A 29 13.52 -10.54 8.10
C PRO A 29 13.69 -12.06 8.16
N ASP A 30 13.73 -12.65 9.36
CA ASP A 30 14.05 -14.08 9.57
C ASP A 30 12.81 -15.01 9.41
N CYS A 31 11.76 -14.55 8.71
CA CYS A 31 10.65 -15.39 8.25
C CYS A 31 10.88 -15.79 6.78
N ASP A 32 10.36 -16.94 6.34
CA ASP A 32 10.55 -17.45 4.97
C ASP A 32 9.92 -16.57 3.88
N GLY A 33 8.89 -15.81 4.25
CA GLY A 33 8.27 -14.81 3.41
C GLY A 33 7.78 -13.61 4.20
N GLN A 34 7.26 -12.62 3.50
CA GLN A 34 6.77 -11.38 4.10
C GLN A 34 5.41 -11.01 3.49
N VAL A 35 4.58 -10.34 4.28
CA VAL A 35 3.30 -9.79 3.83
C VAL A 35 3.13 -8.36 4.33
N LEU A 36 2.52 -7.52 3.51
CA LEU A 36 2.06 -6.19 3.86
C LEU A 36 0.63 -6.02 3.31
N VAL A 37 -0.15 -5.15 3.94
CA VAL A 37 -1.46 -4.75 3.42
C VAL A 37 -1.23 -3.87 2.19
N LEU A 38 -1.90 -4.18 1.09
CA LEU A 38 -1.73 -3.47 -0.19
C LEU A 38 -1.98 -1.96 -0.06
N HIS A 39 -3.03 -1.55 0.65
CA HIS A 39 -3.38 -0.14 0.85
C HIS A 39 -2.29 0.63 1.59
N ASP A 40 -1.70 0.02 2.62
CA ASP A 40 -0.60 0.61 3.38
C ASP A 40 0.68 0.67 2.54
N LEU A 41 0.97 -0.39 1.77
CA LEU A 41 2.10 -0.45 0.84
C LEU A 41 2.02 0.65 -0.22
N LEU A 42 0.83 0.88 -0.78
CA LEU A 42 0.57 1.89 -1.80
C LEU A 42 0.36 3.30 -1.22
N GLY A 43 0.29 3.46 0.10
CA GLY A 43 0.07 4.76 0.74
C GLY A 43 -1.31 5.35 0.42
N ILE A 44 -2.34 4.52 0.34
CA ILE A 44 -3.74 4.96 0.19
C ILE A 44 -4.26 5.52 1.53
N THR A 45 -3.91 4.85 2.63
CA THR A 45 -4.24 5.23 4.00
C THR A 45 -3.03 5.86 4.68
N MET A 46 -3.14 7.13 5.08
CA MET A 46 -2.02 7.89 5.64
C MET A 46 -2.04 7.97 7.17
N ASP A 47 -3.21 7.81 7.78
CA ASP A 47 -3.42 7.94 9.24
C ASP A 47 -2.78 6.80 10.05
N PHE A 48 -2.52 5.66 9.40
CA PHE A 48 -1.87 4.50 10.02
C PHE A 48 -0.42 4.37 9.52
N SER A 49 0.54 4.48 10.44
CA SER A 49 1.97 4.37 10.12
C SER A 49 2.72 3.55 11.19
N PRO A 50 2.53 2.23 11.22
CA PRO A 50 3.27 1.38 12.15
C PRO A 50 4.74 1.32 11.73
N ARG A 51 5.64 1.18 12.71
CA ARG A 51 7.10 1.18 12.50
C ARG A 51 7.60 0.16 11.46
N PHE A 52 6.89 -0.95 11.27
CA PHE A 52 7.25 -2.01 10.32
C PHE A 52 6.79 -1.74 8.89
N LEU A 53 5.95 -0.73 8.67
CA LEU A 53 5.45 -0.41 7.34
C LEU A 53 6.51 0.36 6.54
N ARG A 54 6.83 -0.16 5.35
CA ARG A 54 7.44 0.63 4.29
C ARG A 54 6.37 0.96 3.26
N ARG A 55 6.16 2.26 3.02
CA ARG A 55 5.35 2.73 1.89
C ARG A 55 6.23 2.73 0.64
N TYR A 56 5.71 2.15 -0.44
CA TYR A 56 6.35 2.10 -1.75
C TYR A 56 5.78 3.16 -2.71
N LEU A 57 4.62 3.72 -2.39
CA LEU A 57 3.96 4.79 -3.13
C LEU A 57 3.22 5.74 -2.16
N ASN A 58 2.93 6.96 -2.60
CA ASN A 58 2.02 7.90 -1.94
C ASN A 58 0.76 8.08 -2.79
N LEU A 59 0.00 7.01 -2.99
CA LEU A 59 -1.13 7.01 -3.91
C LEU A 59 -2.25 7.96 -3.46
N ALA A 60 -2.35 8.28 -2.15
CA ALA A 60 -3.26 9.30 -1.66
C ALA A 60 -3.02 10.68 -2.30
N GLU A 61 -1.76 11.07 -2.48
CA GLU A 61 -1.39 12.34 -3.12
C GLU A 61 -1.70 12.34 -4.62
N ASP A 62 -1.40 11.24 -5.31
CA ASP A 62 -1.70 11.08 -6.74
C ASP A 62 -3.22 11.09 -6.98
N ILE A 63 -4.00 10.41 -6.14
CA ILE A 63 -5.47 10.43 -6.19
C ILE A 63 -5.99 11.84 -5.97
N ASN A 64 -5.49 12.55 -4.96
CA ASN A 64 -5.92 13.91 -4.66
C ASN A 64 -5.62 14.87 -5.83
N THR A 65 -4.44 14.72 -6.43
CA THR A 65 -4.04 15.48 -7.62
C THR A 65 -4.98 15.19 -8.78
N ALA A 66 -5.21 13.93 -9.12
CA ALA A 66 -6.10 13.53 -10.21
C ALA A 66 -7.53 14.05 -10.04
N ILE A 67 -8.09 13.97 -8.83
CA ILE A 67 -9.43 14.47 -8.53
C ILE A 67 -9.48 15.99 -8.65
N THR A 68 -8.45 16.69 -8.17
CA THR A 68 -8.39 18.15 -8.23
C THR A 68 -8.29 18.63 -9.68
N SER A 69 -7.38 18.04 -10.47
CA SER A 69 -7.24 18.31 -11.91
C SER A 69 -8.56 18.08 -12.66
N TYR A 70 -9.19 16.91 -12.46
CA TYR A 70 -10.48 16.62 -13.08
C TYR A 70 -11.56 17.67 -12.71
N CYS A 71 -11.61 18.06 -11.45
CA CYS A 71 -12.56 19.07 -10.99
C CYS A 71 -12.30 20.44 -11.65
N ASP A 72 -11.04 20.80 -11.87
CA ASP A 72 -10.66 22.04 -12.52
C ASP A 72 -10.97 21.99 -14.02
N ASP A 73 -10.66 20.89 -14.70
CA ASP A 73 -10.98 20.68 -16.13
C ASP A 73 -12.49 20.77 -16.39
N VAL A 74 -13.32 20.23 -15.49
CA VAL A 74 -14.79 20.36 -15.57
C VAL A 74 -15.25 21.81 -15.34
N ARG A 75 -14.62 22.54 -14.40
CA ARG A 75 -14.99 23.94 -14.11
C ARG A 75 -14.59 24.89 -15.22
N THR A 76 -13.46 24.64 -15.87
CA THR A 76 -12.95 25.45 -16.99
C THR A 76 -13.61 25.07 -18.30
N GLY A 77 -14.28 23.92 -18.36
CA GLY A 77 -14.86 23.36 -19.59
C GLY A 77 -13.82 22.71 -20.50
N ASP A 78 -12.64 22.40 -19.98
CA ASP A 78 -11.60 21.64 -20.70
C ASP A 78 -11.96 20.15 -20.79
N PHE A 79 -12.77 19.65 -19.85
CA PHE A 79 -13.34 18.30 -19.89
C PHE A 79 -14.89 18.29 -19.79
N PRO A 80 -15.59 17.50 -20.64
CA PRO A 80 -15.06 16.88 -21.85
C PRO A 80 -14.88 17.94 -22.96
N ASN A 81 -13.82 17.80 -23.75
CA ASN A 81 -13.63 18.57 -24.99
C ASN A 81 -14.12 17.79 -26.23
N ASP A 82 -13.95 18.39 -27.40
CA ASP A 82 -14.39 17.82 -28.69
C ASP A 82 -13.76 16.44 -28.98
N SER A 83 -12.52 16.19 -28.53
CA SER A 83 -11.84 14.91 -28.76
C SER A 83 -12.37 13.78 -27.88
N GLU A 84 -13.02 14.15 -26.77
CA GLU A 84 -13.65 13.25 -25.79
C GLU A 84 -15.16 13.11 -26.04
N SER A 85 -15.68 13.70 -27.13
CA SER A 85 -17.10 13.76 -27.46
C SER A 85 -17.42 13.07 -28.78
N TYR A 86 -18.52 12.32 -28.84
CA TYR A 86 -19.03 11.81 -30.11
C TYR A 86 -19.72 12.92 -30.91
N THR A 87 -19.41 13.02 -32.20
CA THR A 87 -20.07 13.96 -33.12
C THR A 87 -21.18 13.26 -33.94
N SER A 88 -22.18 14.04 -34.36
CA SER A 88 -23.27 13.59 -35.24
C SER A 88 -22.89 13.65 -36.72
#